data_AF-A0A7C5BVG2-F1
#
_entry.id   AF-A0A7C5BVG2-F1
#
_cell.length_a   1.000
_cell.length_b   1.000
_cell.length_c   1.000
_cell.angle_alpha   90.00
_cell.angle_beta   90.00
_cell.angle_gamma   90.00
#
_symmetry.space_group_name_H-M   'P 1'
#
loop_
_entity.id
_entity.type
_entity.pdbx_description
1 polymer ?
#
loop_
_entity_poly.entity_id
_entity_poly.type
_entity_poly.pdbx_seq_one_letter_code
_entity_poly.pdbx_strand_id
1 'polypeptide(L)'
;MHLAYLVTAAIVLLIFVHDHGINSYERARFLDMLHGTAHKPFVCRVLAPATIRLVSSALPSSIQERINHQLIEIPFVRKTTSNMMWEPGHLTEYGVAMLLMYLALLGFAYSIRYLYDTFFWGTLRNTVPLVALAGLPVMFFCNYLYDCTTLFLFTLGLGLMAREKWLPFLIHLQPVVRQQGNHYPADFRLCPGAPEGAILDAGSRATPDLCRSQSIAVAGVRRESGDNGRIPSPRP
;
A
#
# COMPACT_ATOMS: atom_id res chain seq x y z
N MET A 1 -9.93 -23.91 10.55
CA MET A 1 -10.37 -22.49 10.43
C MET A 1 -9.19 -21.51 10.42
N HIS A 2 -8.28 -21.51 11.41
CA HIS A 2 -7.13 -20.59 11.40
C HIS A 2 -6.27 -20.68 10.12
N LEU A 3 -6.00 -21.88 9.63
CA LEU A 3 -5.30 -22.08 8.36
C LEU A 3 -5.99 -21.37 7.18
N ALA A 4 -7.33 -21.40 7.12
CA ALA A 4 -8.07 -20.73 6.07
C ALA A 4 -7.88 -19.20 6.13
N TYR A 5 -7.77 -18.61 7.34
CA TYR A 5 -7.47 -17.18 7.49
C TYR A 5 -6.06 -16.86 7.00
N LEU A 6 -5.07 -17.69 7.37
CA LEU A 6 -3.68 -17.53 6.92
C LEU A 6 -3.58 -17.57 5.39
N VAL A 7 -4.17 -18.59 4.77
CA VAL A 7 -4.14 -18.77 3.32
C VAL A 7 -4.89 -17.64 2.61
N THR A 8 -6.08 -17.27 3.09
CA THR A 8 -6.88 -16.19 2.46
C THR A 8 -6.18 -14.84 2.57
N ALA A 9 -5.64 -14.50 3.75
CA ALA A 9 -4.88 -13.27 3.93
C ALA A 9 -3.63 -13.23 3.04
N ALA A 10 -2.94 -14.36 2.87
CA ALA A 10 -1.78 -14.44 1.97
C ALA A 10 -2.18 -14.25 0.51
N ILE A 11 -3.27 -14.87 0.05
CA ILE A 11 -3.79 -14.69 -1.32
C ILE A 11 -4.18 -13.23 -1.55
N VAL A 12 -4.92 -12.63 -0.63
CA VAL A 12 -5.33 -11.22 -0.71
C VAL A 12 -4.09 -10.32 -0.80
N LEU A 13 -3.10 -10.52 0.06
CA LEU A 13 -1.85 -9.77 0.01
C LEU A 13 -1.13 -9.92 -1.33
N LEU A 14 -1.06 -11.14 -1.87
CA LEU A 14 -0.43 -11.38 -3.17
C LEU A 14 -1.15 -10.63 -4.30
N ILE A 15 -2.49 -10.65 -4.32
CA ILE A 15 -3.31 -9.88 -5.28
C ILE A 15 -2.99 -8.38 -5.16
N PHE A 16 -2.92 -7.87 -3.93
CA PHE A 16 -2.59 -6.47 -3.68
C PHE A 16 -1.21 -6.06 -4.19
N VAL A 17 -0.20 -6.84 -3.83
CA VAL A 17 1.20 -6.55 -4.19
C VAL A 17 1.38 -6.68 -5.70
N HIS A 18 0.73 -7.66 -6.33
CA HIS A 18 0.81 -7.90 -7.76
C HIS A 18 0.05 -6.86 -8.61
N ASP A 19 -1.22 -6.62 -8.31
CA ASP A 19 -2.10 -5.87 -9.23
C ASP A 19 -1.94 -4.36 -9.09
N HIS A 20 -1.76 -3.85 -7.87
CA HIS A 20 -1.72 -2.41 -7.65
C HIS A 20 -0.31 -1.86 -7.76
N GLY A 21 0.71 -2.68 -7.45
CA GLY A 21 2.10 -2.27 -7.42
C GLY A 21 2.37 -1.24 -6.32
N ILE A 22 3.33 -1.53 -5.44
CA ILE A 22 3.64 -0.66 -4.30
C ILE A 22 4.07 0.76 -4.72
N ASN A 23 4.66 0.92 -5.91
CA ASN A 23 5.22 2.17 -6.42
C ASN A 23 4.56 2.67 -7.72
N SER A 24 3.39 2.15 -8.10
CA SER A 24 2.75 2.51 -9.38
C SER A 24 2.28 3.97 -9.42
N TYR A 25 1.94 4.55 -8.27
CA TYR A 25 1.45 5.93 -8.18
C TYR A 25 2.53 6.89 -7.69
N GLU A 26 2.99 7.75 -8.58
CA GLU A 26 4.10 8.68 -8.35
C GLU A 26 3.94 9.58 -7.11
N ARG A 27 2.71 10.03 -6.83
CA ARG A 27 2.45 10.92 -5.68
C ARG A 27 2.46 10.21 -4.33
N ALA A 28 2.42 8.87 -4.33
CA ALA A 28 2.34 8.05 -3.12
C ALA A 28 3.29 6.84 -3.20
N ARG A 29 4.49 7.03 -3.77
CA ARG A 29 5.50 5.99 -3.76
C ARG A 29 5.80 5.58 -2.32
N PHE A 30 6.02 4.30 -2.11
CA PHE A 30 6.22 3.74 -0.78
C PHE A 30 7.40 4.37 -0.05
N LEU A 31 8.54 4.55 -0.73
CA LEU A 31 9.71 5.16 -0.12
C LEU A 31 9.48 6.63 0.22
N ASP A 32 8.81 7.38 -0.65
CA ASP A 32 8.46 8.77 -0.35
C ASP A 32 7.55 8.88 0.89
N MET A 33 6.63 7.92 1.06
CA MET A 33 5.79 7.85 2.25
C MET A 33 6.59 7.45 3.50
N LEU A 34 7.53 6.52 3.35
CA LEU A 34 8.41 6.07 4.42
C LEU A 34 9.30 7.21 4.94
N HIS A 35 9.87 8.00 4.04
CA HIS A 35 10.76 9.13 4.35
C HIS A 35 10.03 10.44 4.62
N GLY A 36 8.71 10.49 4.44
CA GLY A 36 7.90 11.67 4.69
C GLY A 36 8.01 12.76 3.61
N THR A 37 8.41 12.38 2.39
CA THR A 37 8.53 13.25 1.20
C THR A 37 7.33 13.12 0.25
N ALA A 38 6.39 12.19 0.50
CA ALA A 38 5.21 12.00 -0.33
C ALA A 38 4.26 13.21 -0.34
N HIS A 39 3.39 13.28 -1.36
CA HIS A 39 2.39 14.34 -1.48
C HIS A 39 1.29 14.20 -0.41
N LYS A 40 0.64 15.30 -0.03
CA LYS A 40 -0.55 15.25 0.85
C LYS A 40 -1.74 14.57 0.12
N PRO A 41 -2.58 13.77 0.79
CA PRO A 41 -2.60 13.46 2.22
C PRO A 41 -1.77 12.22 2.61
N PHE A 42 -0.95 11.66 1.70
CA PHE A 42 -0.24 10.40 1.93
C PHE A 42 0.80 10.52 3.05
N VAL A 43 1.53 11.63 3.06
CA VAL A 43 2.51 11.93 4.12
C VAL A 43 1.91 11.96 5.54
N CYS A 44 0.61 12.22 5.69
CA CYS A 44 -0.06 12.26 7.00
C CYS A 44 -0.23 10.85 7.62
N ARG A 45 -0.05 9.79 6.84
CA ARG A 45 -0.31 8.40 7.26
C ARG A 45 0.90 7.82 7.99
N VAL A 46 1.21 8.35 9.17
CA VAL A 46 2.49 8.10 9.86
C VAL A 46 2.62 6.71 10.49
N LEU A 47 1.52 6.00 10.77
CA LEU A 47 1.53 4.83 11.66
C LEU A 47 2.35 3.70 11.07
N ALA A 48 1.97 3.23 9.89
CA ALA A 48 2.65 2.13 9.25
C ALA A 48 4.07 2.49 8.78
N PRO A 49 4.34 3.66 8.17
CA PRO A 49 5.71 4.15 7.95
C PRO A 49 6.57 4.18 9.22
N ALA A 50 6.03 4.68 10.34
CA ALA A 50 6.76 4.71 11.61
C ALA A 50 7.02 3.30 12.15
N THR A 51 6.06 2.38 12.04
CA THR A 51 6.25 0.98 12.42
C THR A 51 7.32 0.32 11.56
N ILE A 52 7.30 0.53 10.25
CA ILE A 52 8.31 -0.01 9.33
C ILE A 52 9.69 0.55 9.68
N ARG A 53 9.82 1.87 9.86
CA ARG A 53 11.08 2.51 10.28
C ARG A 53 11.59 1.98 11.61
N LEU A 54 10.72 1.81 12.59
CA LEU A 54 11.09 1.27 13.90
C LEU A 54 11.65 -0.14 13.77
N VAL A 55 10.95 -1.02 13.05
CA VAL A 55 11.38 -2.41 12.83
C VAL A 55 12.67 -2.46 12.01
N SER A 56 12.77 -1.70 10.93
CA SER A 56 14.01 -1.64 10.12
C SER A 56 15.18 -1.09 10.93
N SER A 57 14.98 -0.05 11.73
CA SER A 57 16.03 0.53 12.58
C SER A 57 16.51 -0.41 13.69
N ALA A 58 15.68 -1.38 14.09
CA ALA A 58 16.07 -2.42 15.04
C ALA A 58 16.98 -3.49 14.41
N LEU A 59 17.04 -3.57 13.07
CA LEU A 59 17.93 -4.46 12.35
C LEU A 59 19.29 -3.77 12.10
N PRO A 60 20.42 -4.36 12.53
CA PRO A 60 21.76 -3.87 12.19
C PRO A 60 21.96 -3.76 10.67
N SER A 61 22.69 -2.74 10.22
CA SER A 61 22.98 -2.52 8.79
C SER A 61 23.61 -3.74 8.10
N SER A 62 24.49 -4.46 8.81
CA SER A 62 25.11 -5.69 8.31
C SER A 62 24.10 -6.81 8.02
N ILE A 63 22.98 -6.87 8.77
CA ILE A 63 21.91 -7.84 8.52
C ILE A 63 21.05 -7.38 7.35
N GLN A 64 20.74 -6.08 7.26
CA GLN A 64 19.97 -5.52 6.14
C GLN A 64 20.69 -5.75 4.80
N GLU A 65 22.01 -5.48 4.74
CA GLU A 65 22.83 -5.72 3.55
C GLU A 65 22.86 -7.21 3.17
N ARG A 66 22.99 -8.11 4.15
CA ARG A 66 22.96 -9.56 3.90
C ARG A 66 21.61 -10.01 3.35
N ILE A 67 20.51 -9.54 3.95
CA ILE A 67 19.15 -9.85 3.50
C ILE A 67 18.93 -9.33 2.08
N ASN A 68 19.29 -8.08 1.81
CA ASN A 68 19.16 -7.47 0.49
C ASN A 68 19.98 -8.24 -0.57
N HIS A 69 21.23 -8.61 -0.26
CA HIS A 69 22.07 -9.39 -1.16
C HIS A 69 21.48 -10.78 -1.44
N GLN A 70 21.08 -11.51 -0.40
CA GLN A 70 20.48 -12.84 -0.55
C GLN A 70 19.15 -12.80 -1.31
N LEU A 71 18.32 -11.79 -1.08
CA LEU A 71 17.05 -11.62 -1.79
C LEU A 71 17.26 -11.36 -3.28
N ILE A 72 18.25 -10.55 -3.67
CA ILE A 72 18.54 -10.21 -5.08
C ILE A 72 19.02 -11.44 -5.87
N GLU A 73 19.70 -12.38 -5.23
CA GLU A 73 20.17 -13.61 -5.86
C GLU A 73 19.02 -14.55 -6.27
N ILE A 74 17.85 -14.42 -5.65
CA ILE A 74 16.68 -15.25 -5.96
C ILE A 74 16.06 -14.76 -7.28
N PRO A 75 16.03 -15.59 -8.35
CA PRO A 75 15.55 -15.16 -9.68
C PRO A 75 14.12 -14.62 -9.67
N PHE A 76 13.26 -15.22 -8.83
CA PHE A 76 11.88 -14.78 -8.64
C PHE A 76 11.81 -13.37 -8.04
N VAL A 77 12.55 -13.12 -6.95
CA VAL A 77 12.58 -11.80 -6.30
C VAL A 77 13.16 -10.75 -7.23
N ARG A 78 14.23 -11.07 -7.98
CA ARG A 78 14.80 -10.17 -8.98
C ARG A 78 13.79 -9.77 -10.05
N LYS A 79 13.05 -10.74 -10.60
CA LYS A 79 11.99 -10.50 -11.59
C LYS A 79 10.85 -9.67 -11.01
N THR A 80 10.43 -9.96 -9.78
CA THR A 80 9.38 -9.21 -9.08
C THR A 80 9.82 -7.77 -8.80
N THR A 81 11.05 -7.59 -8.33
CA THR A 81 11.65 -6.28 -8.03
C THR A 81 11.71 -5.41 -9.28
N SER A 82 12.13 -5.97 -10.42
CA SER A 82 12.16 -5.24 -11.70
C SER A 82 10.76 -4.89 -12.20
N ASN A 83 9.80 -5.80 -12.06
CA ASN A 83 8.43 -5.59 -12.53
C ASN A 83 7.66 -4.58 -11.68
N MET A 84 7.94 -4.53 -10.37
CA MET A 84 7.25 -3.66 -9.42
C MET A 84 7.96 -2.33 -9.19
N MET A 85 9.05 -2.05 -9.92
CA MET A 85 9.87 -0.85 -9.76
C MET A 85 10.35 -0.66 -8.30
N TRP A 86 10.77 -1.75 -7.67
CA TRP A 86 11.33 -1.70 -6.32
C TRP A 86 12.81 -1.34 -6.38
N GLU A 87 13.23 -0.45 -5.49
CA GLU A 87 14.65 -0.08 -5.36
C GLU A 87 15.41 -1.21 -4.63
N PRO A 88 16.45 -1.80 -5.24
CA PRO A 88 17.16 -2.94 -4.64
C PRO A 88 17.80 -2.64 -3.28
N GLY A 89 18.11 -1.37 -2.99
CA GLY A 89 18.68 -0.94 -1.72
C GLY A 89 17.70 -1.00 -0.54
N HIS A 90 16.39 -1.11 -0.79
CA HIS A 90 15.34 -1.00 0.22
C HIS A 90 14.47 -2.27 0.34
N LEU A 91 14.98 -3.43 -0.11
CA LEU A 91 14.23 -4.69 -0.10
C LEU A 91 13.82 -5.14 1.30
N THR A 92 14.64 -4.83 2.31
CA THR A 92 14.32 -5.10 3.71
C THR A 92 13.07 -4.33 4.14
N GLU A 93 12.96 -3.04 3.81
CA GLU A 93 11.79 -2.20 4.09
C GLU A 93 10.53 -2.72 3.39
N TYR A 94 10.63 -3.10 2.12
CA TYR A 94 9.52 -3.73 1.40
C TYR A 94 9.10 -5.05 2.08
N GLY A 95 10.06 -5.87 2.52
CA GLY A 95 9.84 -7.08 3.29
C GLY A 95 9.07 -6.84 4.59
N VAL A 96 9.54 -5.88 5.40
CA VAL A 96 8.90 -5.47 6.65
C VAL A 96 7.49 -4.93 6.38
N ALA A 97 7.30 -4.14 5.33
CA ALA A 97 6.01 -3.62 4.95
C ALA A 97 5.02 -4.72 4.57
N MET A 98 5.44 -5.68 3.73
CA MET A 98 4.61 -6.84 3.37
C MET A 98 4.25 -7.68 4.59
N LEU A 99 5.20 -7.91 5.51
CA LEU A 99 4.93 -8.61 6.76
C LEU A 99 3.91 -7.86 7.62
N LEU A 100 4.06 -6.54 7.77
CA LEU A 100 3.15 -5.70 8.53
C LEU A 100 1.74 -5.72 7.94
N MET A 101 1.61 -5.63 6.60
CA MET A 101 0.32 -5.76 5.92
C MET A 101 -0.30 -7.13 6.14
N TYR A 102 0.47 -8.21 6.03
CA TYR A 102 0.00 -9.57 6.26
C TYR A 102 -0.57 -9.73 7.67
N LEU A 103 0.18 -9.26 8.68
CA LEU A 103 -0.27 -9.29 10.08
C LEU A 103 -1.51 -8.42 10.29
N ALA A 104 -1.61 -7.27 9.62
CA ALA A 104 -2.80 -6.43 9.67
C ALA A 104 -4.02 -7.10 9.04
N LEU A 105 -3.89 -7.80 7.91
CA LEU A 105 -4.98 -8.57 7.29
C LEU A 105 -5.46 -9.69 8.22
N LEU A 106 -4.54 -10.40 8.88
CA LEU A 106 -4.90 -11.38 9.90
C LEU A 106 -5.62 -10.74 11.08
N GLY A 107 -5.06 -9.65 11.61
CA GLY A 107 -5.66 -8.87 12.69
C GLY A 107 -7.07 -8.40 12.33
N PHE A 108 -7.30 -7.95 11.09
CA PHE A 108 -8.61 -7.57 10.59
C PHE A 108 -9.60 -8.74 10.62
N ALA A 109 -9.22 -9.92 10.13
CA ALA A 109 -10.11 -11.10 10.18
C ALA A 109 -10.50 -11.47 11.62
N TYR A 110 -9.54 -11.44 12.55
CA TYR A 110 -9.83 -11.66 13.97
C TYR A 110 -10.70 -10.55 14.57
N SER A 111 -10.52 -9.30 14.14
CA SER A 111 -11.31 -8.16 14.60
C SER A 111 -12.76 -8.24 14.09
N ILE A 112 -12.98 -8.67 12.84
CA ILE A 112 -14.32 -8.95 12.32
C ILE A 112 -14.99 -10.07 13.11
N ARG A 113 -14.27 -11.16 13.40
CA ARG A 113 -14.81 -12.25 14.24
C ARG A 113 -15.18 -11.74 15.63
N TYR A 114 -14.29 -10.94 16.24
CA TYR A 114 -14.49 -10.36 17.55
C TYR A 114 -15.72 -9.45 17.61
N LEU A 115 -15.91 -8.63 16.57
CA LEU A 115 -17.08 -7.77 16.39
C LEU A 115 -18.35 -8.58 16.15
N TYR A 116 -18.29 -9.60 15.29
CA TYR A 116 -19.43 -10.49 15.00
C TYR A 116 -19.93 -11.18 16.27
N ASP A 117 -19.01 -11.71 17.09
CA ASP A 117 -19.32 -12.36 18.37
C ASP A 117 -20.02 -11.44 19.39
N THR A 118 -19.99 -10.12 19.18
CA THR A 118 -20.68 -9.15 20.03
C THR A 118 -22.16 -9.02 19.69
N PHE A 119 -22.52 -9.11 18.40
CA PHE A 119 -23.89 -8.85 17.94
C PHE A 119 -24.67 -10.11 17.58
N PHE A 120 -23.98 -11.18 17.23
CA PHE A 120 -24.61 -12.37 16.67
C PHE A 120 -24.14 -13.64 17.38
N TRP A 121 -25.07 -14.55 17.62
CA TRP A 121 -24.80 -15.93 18.00
C TRP A 121 -25.09 -16.83 16.81
N GLY A 122 -24.11 -17.61 16.35
CA GLY A 122 -24.36 -18.52 15.23
C GLY A 122 -23.13 -19.20 14.64
N THR A 123 -23.39 -20.12 13.71
CA THR A 123 -22.38 -20.95 13.02
C THR A 123 -21.54 -20.17 12.02
N LEU A 124 -22.01 -19.00 11.56
CA LEU A 124 -21.31 -18.15 10.59
C LEU A 124 -20.10 -17.39 11.15
N ARG A 125 -19.79 -17.56 12.44
CA ARG A 125 -18.64 -16.96 13.14
C ARG A 125 -17.31 -17.10 12.40
N ASN A 126 -17.11 -18.23 11.70
CA ASN A 126 -15.88 -18.48 10.94
C ASN A 126 -15.97 -18.05 9.47
N THR A 127 -17.18 -17.95 8.93
CA THR A 127 -17.43 -17.64 7.52
C THR A 127 -17.38 -16.14 7.26
N VAL A 128 -17.93 -15.33 8.17
CA VAL A 128 -17.98 -13.87 8.00
C VAL A 128 -16.60 -13.24 7.83
N PRO A 129 -15.57 -13.56 8.63
CA PRO A 129 -14.22 -13.04 8.42
C PRO A 129 -13.59 -13.46 7.08
N LEU A 130 -13.86 -14.69 6.61
CA LEU A 130 -13.38 -15.17 5.33
C LEU A 130 -14.00 -14.40 4.17
N VAL A 131 -15.32 -14.20 4.22
CA VAL A 131 -16.05 -13.40 3.22
C VAL A 131 -15.58 -11.96 3.24
N ALA A 132 -15.38 -11.38 4.43
CA ALA A 132 -14.85 -10.02 4.57
C ALA A 132 -13.46 -9.89 3.95
N LEU A 133 -12.53 -10.83 4.23
CA LEU A 133 -11.20 -10.87 3.60
C LEU A 133 -11.28 -11.09 2.09
N ALA A 134 -12.11 -12.00 1.60
CA ALA A 134 -12.22 -12.29 0.18
C ALA A 134 -12.88 -11.15 -0.61
N GLY A 135 -13.72 -10.33 0.04
CA GLY A 135 -14.32 -9.14 -0.56
C GLY A 135 -13.38 -7.95 -0.65
N LEU A 136 -12.27 -7.96 0.08
CA LEU A 136 -11.30 -6.88 0.10
C LEU A 136 -10.81 -6.50 -1.31
N PRO A 137 -10.25 -7.40 -2.14
CA PRO A 137 -9.74 -7.03 -3.46
C PRO A 137 -10.71 -6.23 -4.34
N VAL A 138 -12.02 -6.51 -4.24
CA VAL A 138 -13.07 -5.80 -4.98
C VAL A 138 -13.24 -4.35 -4.50
N MET A 139 -13.03 -4.08 -3.21
CA MET A 139 -13.07 -2.72 -2.68
C MET A 139 -11.78 -1.94 -2.95
N PHE A 140 -10.74 -2.62 -3.42
CA PHE A 140 -9.38 -2.10 -3.34
C PHE A 140 -8.87 -1.25 -4.53
N PHE A 141 -9.73 -0.93 -5.50
CA PHE A 141 -9.40 -0.21 -6.76
C PHE A 141 -8.55 1.08 -6.67
N CYS A 142 -8.51 1.79 -5.53
CA CYS A 142 -7.76 3.05 -5.38
C CYS A 142 -6.85 3.10 -4.14
N ASN A 143 -6.40 1.95 -3.63
CA ASN A 143 -5.87 1.90 -2.28
C ASN A 143 -4.36 1.88 -2.17
N TYR A 144 -3.92 2.29 -0.99
CA TYR A 144 -2.54 2.44 -0.62
C TYR A 144 -2.15 1.31 0.33
N LEU A 145 -0.86 1.01 0.33
CA LEU A 145 -0.23 -0.05 1.13
C LEU A 145 -0.63 -0.05 2.62
N TYR A 146 -1.00 1.11 3.14
CA TYR A 146 -1.23 1.39 4.55
C TYR A 146 -2.69 1.19 4.97
N ASP A 147 -3.61 1.05 4.02
CA ASP A 147 -5.04 0.97 4.32
C ASP A 147 -5.39 -0.32 5.08
N CYS A 148 -4.64 -1.42 4.91
CA CYS A 148 -4.82 -2.64 5.67
C CYS A 148 -4.65 -2.43 7.18
N THR A 149 -3.65 -1.63 7.60
CA THR A 149 -3.41 -1.33 9.02
C THR A 149 -4.52 -0.49 9.61
N THR A 150 -4.95 0.56 8.92
CA THR A 150 -6.10 1.39 9.32
C THR A 150 -7.37 0.55 9.42
N LEU A 151 -7.63 -0.30 8.43
CA LEU A 151 -8.81 -1.16 8.36
C LEU A 151 -8.84 -2.17 9.52
N PHE A 152 -7.71 -2.78 9.86
CA PHE A 152 -7.56 -3.60 11.06
C PHE A 152 -7.88 -2.81 12.33
N LEU A 153 -7.18 -1.71 12.57
CA LEU A 153 -7.30 -0.96 13.82
C LEU A 153 -8.69 -0.35 13.96
N PHE A 154 -9.26 0.18 12.88
CA PHE A 154 -10.62 0.70 12.88
C PHE A 154 -11.63 -0.37 13.28
N THR A 155 -11.55 -1.54 12.67
CA THR A 155 -12.45 -2.67 12.97
C THR A 155 -12.29 -3.16 14.41
N LEU A 156 -11.04 -3.23 14.91
CA LEU A 156 -10.78 -3.59 16.30
C LEU A 156 -11.38 -2.54 17.27
N GLY A 157 -11.22 -1.26 16.95
CA GLY A 157 -11.78 -0.15 17.71
C GLY A 157 -13.31 -0.25 17.83
N LEU A 158 -14.00 -0.56 16.73
CA LEU A 158 -15.45 -0.82 16.74
C LEU A 158 -15.81 -2.01 17.64
N GLY A 159 -15.03 -3.09 17.57
CA GLY A 159 -15.26 -4.26 18.43
C GLY A 159 -15.10 -3.96 19.91
N LEU A 160 -14.08 -3.17 20.27
CA LEU A 160 -13.83 -2.76 21.66
C LEU A 160 -14.95 -1.84 22.17
N MET A 161 -15.40 -0.90 21.34
CA MET A 161 -16.52 0.00 21.65
C MET A 161 -17.82 -0.79 21.85
N ALA A 162 -18.12 -1.73 20.95
CA ALA A 162 -19.32 -2.57 21.04
C ALA A 162 -19.37 -3.43 22.32
N ARG A 163 -18.21 -3.71 22.93
CA ARG A 163 -18.11 -4.44 24.21
C ARG A 163 -17.86 -3.53 25.42
N GLU A 164 -18.05 -2.23 25.26
CA GLU A 164 -17.89 -1.23 26.33
C GLU A 164 -16.48 -1.26 26.98
N LYS A 165 -15.47 -1.71 26.25
CA LYS A 165 -14.07 -1.73 26.72
C LYS A 165 -13.39 -0.41 26.41
N TRP A 166 -13.81 0.64 27.12
CA TRP A 166 -13.38 2.02 26.88
C TRP A 166 -11.88 2.25 27.07
N LEU A 167 -11.27 1.64 28.10
CA LEU A 167 -9.84 1.83 28.38
C LEU A 167 -8.93 1.33 27.23
N PRO A 168 -9.02 0.05 26.77
CA PRO A 168 -8.23 -0.38 25.63
C PRO A 168 -8.61 0.35 24.34
N PHE A 169 -9.87 0.76 24.17
CA PHE A 169 -10.28 1.60 23.04
C PHE A 169 -9.55 2.96 23.04
N LEU A 170 -9.47 3.64 24.19
CA LEU A 170 -8.77 4.93 24.31
C LEU A 170 -7.27 4.79 24.03
N ILE A 171 -6.62 3.74 24.56
CA ILE A 171 -5.20 3.44 24.29
C ILE A 171 -4.99 3.20 22.79
N HIS A 172 -5.87 2.42 22.17
CA HIS A 172 -5.84 2.08 20.74
C HIS A 172 -6.11 3.26 19.82
N LEU A 173 -6.88 4.25 20.27
CA LEU A 173 -7.26 5.43 19.48
C LEU A 173 -6.15 6.51 19.46
N GLN A 174 -5.26 6.55 20.46
CA GLN A 174 -4.22 7.58 20.53
C GLN A 174 -3.32 7.66 19.28
N PRO A 175 -2.83 6.55 18.70
CA PRO A 175 -2.01 6.58 17.50
C PRO A 175 -2.78 7.11 16.28
N VAL A 176 -4.07 6.78 16.19
CA VAL A 176 -4.94 7.17 15.07
C VAL A 176 -5.26 8.67 15.12
N VAL A 177 -5.63 9.18 16.30
CA VAL A 177 -5.97 10.61 16.47
C VAL A 177 -4.74 11.50 16.32
N ARG A 178 -3.56 11.05 16.82
CA ARG A 178 -2.31 11.81 16.65
C ARG A 178 -1.92 12.01 15.19
N GLN A 179 -2.32 11.12 14.27
CA GLN A 179 -2.05 11.32 12.84
C GLN A 179 -2.77 12.54 12.25
N GLN A 180 -3.96 12.88 12.76
CA GLN A 180 -4.73 14.01 12.22
C GLN A 180 -4.36 15.34 12.90
N GLY A 181 -3.90 15.29 14.15
CA GLY A 181 -3.66 16.47 14.98
C GLY A 181 -2.28 17.12 14.85
N ASN A 182 -1.30 16.46 14.21
CA ASN A 182 0.02 17.06 14.04
C ASN A 182 -0.05 18.17 12.96
N HIS A 183 -0.47 19.35 13.40
CA HIS A 183 -0.41 20.61 12.66
C HIS A 183 1.00 20.76 12.10
N TYR A 184 1.09 20.77 10.78
CA TYR A 184 2.33 21.09 10.10
C TYR A 184 2.84 22.45 10.61
N PRO A 185 4.15 22.62 10.84
CA PRO A 185 4.69 23.95 10.98
C PRO A 185 4.26 24.76 9.75
N ALA A 186 3.69 25.95 9.98
CA ALA A 186 3.22 26.86 8.94
C ALA A 186 4.34 27.25 7.94
N ASP A 187 5.60 26.89 8.25
CA ASP A 187 6.80 27.17 7.48
C ASP A 187 7.20 26.08 6.49
N PHE A 188 6.32 25.16 6.08
CA PHE A 188 6.53 24.38 4.85
C PHE A 188 6.34 25.30 3.62
N ARG A 189 7.21 26.31 3.53
CA ARG A 189 7.38 27.15 2.34
C ARG A 189 7.81 26.22 1.22
N LEU A 190 7.06 26.29 0.13
CA LEU A 190 7.38 25.70 -1.16
C LEU A 190 8.89 25.78 -1.43
N CYS A 191 9.47 24.69 -1.90
CA CYS A 191 10.90 24.51 -2.15
C CYS A 191 11.59 25.81 -2.59
N PRO A 192 12.66 26.26 -1.89
CA PRO A 192 13.41 27.43 -2.31
C PRO A 192 14.04 27.13 -3.67
N GLY A 193 13.47 27.68 -4.74
CA GLY A 193 13.84 27.39 -6.12
C GLY A 193 12.68 27.16 -7.09
N ALA A 194 11.43 27.10 -6.62
CA ALA A 194 10.28 27.24 -7.52
C ALA A 194 10.31 28.66 -8.11
N PRO A 195 10.40 28.84 -9.44
CA PRO A 195 10.46 30.16 -10.05
C PRO A 195 9.22 30.96 -9.66
N GLU A 196 9.44 32.18 -9.18
CA GLU A 196 8.44 33.12 -8.63
C GLU A 196 7.30 33.50 -9.61
N GLY A 197 7.32 32.97 -10.84
CA GLY A 197 6.32 33.18 -11.88
C GLY A 197 5.42 31.97 -12.20
N ALA A 198 5.60 30.81 -11.56
CA ALA A 198 4.73 29.65 -11.78
C ALA A 198 3.43 29.69 -10.94
N ILE A 199 2.79 30.87 -10.88
CA ILE A 199 1.38 30.98 -10.49
C ILE A 199 0.57 30.61 -11.73
N LEU A 200 0.52 29.32 -12.04
CA LEU A 200 -0.40 28.77 -13.03
C LEU A 200 -1.81 28.85 -12.43
N ASP A 201 -2.52 29.90 -12.85
CA ASP A 201 -3.94 29.93 -13.19
C ASP A 201 -4.75 28.71 -12.69
N ALA A 202 -5.08 28.70 -11.40
CA ALA A 202 -5.91 27.68 -10.74
C ALA A 202 -7.41 27.81 -11.12
N GLY A 203 -7.72 28.43 -12.26
CA GLY A 203 -9.07 28.58 -12.81
C GLY A 203 -9.47 27.55 -13.87
N SER A 204 -8.53 26.73 -14.35
CA SER A 204 -8.86 25.73 -15.38
C SER A 204 -9.45 24.47 -14.73
N ARG A 205 -10.77 24.30 -14.88
CA ARG A 205 -11.55 23.11 -14.50
C ARG A 205 -10.96 21.85 -15.15
N ALA A 206 -10.03 21.19 -14.48
CA ALA A 206 -9.70 19.81 -14.77
C ALA A 206 -10.91 18.95 -14.41
N THR A 207 -11.57 18.42 -15.44
CA THR A 207 -12.68 17.48 -15.35
C THR A 207 -12.22 16.18 -14.63
N PRO A 208 -13.11 15.52 -13.85
CA PRO A 208 -12.78 14.36 -13.03
C PRO A 208 -12.62 13.03 -13.81
N ASP A 209 -12.17 13.07 -15.07
CA ASP A 209 -12.11 11.88 -15.95
C ASP A 209 -10.81 11.07 -15.88
N LEU A 210 -9.81 11.53 -15.11
CA LEU A 210 -8.48 10.89 -15.05
C LEU A 210 -8.42 9.60 -14.23
N CYS A 211 -9.46 9.23 -13.48
CA CYS A 211 -9.50 7.95 -12.77
C CYS A 211 -10.11 6.80 -13.61
N ARG A 212 -10.71 7.11 -14.77
CA ARG A 212 -11.38 6.09 -15.62
C ARG A 212 -10.50 5.58 -16.76
N SER A 213 -9.40 6.25 -17.08
CA SER A 213 -8.60 5.94 -18.28
C SER A 213 -7.47 4.93 -18.07
N GLN A 214 -7.15 4.53 -16.83
CA GLN A 214 -6.08 3.54 -16.59
C GLN A 214 -6.54 2.09 -16.63
N SER A 215 -7.86 1.81 -16.67
CA SER A 215 -8.38 0.44 -16.68
C SER A 215 -8.73 -0.12 -18.07
N ILE A 216 -8.60 0.67 -19.14
CA ILE A 216 -8.96 0.23 -20.52
C ILE A 216 -7.74 0.08 -21.45
N ALA A 217 -6.53 0.45 -21.04
CA ALA A 217 -5.33 0.38 -21.88
C ALA A 217 -4.60 -0.99 -21.93
N VAL A 218 -5.22 -2.09 -21.50
CA VAL A 218 -4.62 -3.46 -21.55
C VAL A 218 -5.23 -4.36 -22.63
N ALA A 219 -6.24 -3.90 -23.38
CA ALA A 219 -6.82 -4.68 -24.48
C ALA A 219 -7.01 -3.81 -25.74
N GLY A 220 -5.91 -3.47 -26.41
CA GLY A 220 -5.96 -2.57 -27.57
C GLY A 220 -4.78 -2.67 -28.52
N VAL A 221 -4.76 -3.75 -29.31
CA VAL A 221 -4.32 -3.74 -30.72
C VAL A 221 -2.92 -3.14 -30.98
N ARG A 222 -1.87 -3.96 -30.81
CA ARG A 222 -0.64 -3.80 -31.58
C ARG A 222 -0.83 -4.49 -32.93
N ARG A 223 -1.45 -3.81 -33.89
CA ARG A 223 -1.37 -4.19 -35.31
C ARG A 223 0.06 -3.95 -35.77
N GLU A 224 0.72 -5.03 -36.16
CA GLU A 224 1.92 -5.01 -36.99
C GLU A 224 1.57 -4.27 -38.30
N SER A 225 2.06 -3.05 -38.45
CA SER A 225 2.17 -2.44 -39.77
C SER A 225 3.60 -2.66 -40.22
N GLY A 226 3.77 -3.61 -41.13
CA GLY A 226 5.04 -3.86 -41.80
C GLY A 226 5.50 -2.60 -42.52
N ASP A 227 6.76 -2.25 -42.30
CA ASP A 227 7.47 -1.34 -43.19
C ASP A 227 8.58 -2.13 -43.90
N ASN A 228 8.49 -2.06 -45.21
CA ASN A 228 9.13 -2.91 -46.19
C ASN A 228 10.40 -2.18 -46.65
N GLY A 229 11.48 -2.32 -45.89
CA GLY A 229 12.76 -1.66 -46.13
C GLY A 229 13.57 -2.33 -47.25
N ARG A 230 13.61 -1.67 -48.42
CA ARG A 230 14.35 -2.04 -49.63
C ARG A 230 15.85 -2.29 -49.41
N ILE A 231 16.34 -3.35 -50.06
CA ILE A 231 17.76 -3.63 -50.30
C ILE A 231 18.24 -2.76 -51.48
N PRO A 232 19.30 -1.94 -51.34
CA PRO A 232 19.91 -1.28 -52.48
C PRO A 232 20.82 -2.25 -53.26
N SER A 233 20.58 -2.33 -54.58
CA SER A 233 21.39 -3.05 -55.55
C SER A 233 22.79 -2.45 -55.73
N PRO A 234 23.84 -3.25 -55.96
CA PRO A 234 25.16 -2.74 -56.33
C PRO A 234 25.14 -2.23 -57.78
N ARG A 235 25.74 -1.07 -58.03
CA ARG A 235 26.01 -0.57 -59.39
C ARG A 235 27.43 -0.98 -59.84
N PRO A 236 27.62 -1.19 -61.15
CA PRO A 236 28.85 -1.71 -61.77
C PRO A 236 30.02 -0.72 -61.75
#